data_AF-A0A6S4QC47-F1
#
_entry.id   AF-A0A6S4QC47-F1
#
_cell.length_a   1.000
_cell.length_b   1.000
_cell.length_c   1.000
_cell.angle_alpha   90.00
_cell.angle_beta   90.00
_cell.angle_gamma   90.00
#
_symmetry.space_group_name_H-M   'P 1'
#
loop_
_entity.id
_entity.type
_entity.pdbx_description
1 polymer ?
#
loop_
_entity_poly.entity_id
_entity_poly.type
_entity_poly.pdbx_seq_one_letter_code
_entity_poly.pdbx_strand_id
1 'polypeptide(L)'
;MLKTTKNHTYSGSYDDSEFLFQVAPSQRNYLQTILAKSEPYLKQLFNKPSIYKKFLTKLHYINNLSDIKTVIAEFSKTYYNFTKELYQNQYRHNKKTDAFIKNKKSTLKVIWGDCYDVLKQMKSESIHCMVTSPPYYNARAYSRWENINDYLAEMKKILTQCYRVLDNHRVFVFNVGDIFDNDNLATTSVWGKRRLPLGAYFITLFEEIGFTFVDDIIWDKGEVQSERHKNGDRPYPFYQYPINCYEHILIFHKHRLDTTRYPCPICGTLNVNGNSYTEKGLKSWECKNKDCFVRSKSNRGKRFSAKTYFTQAKKKNSPSSIDKDFIYAWRRDIRKIKPVIKINCKGENTLGHSAPYPEEIPEFAIKMFSYKNETILDPFSGLGTSLKVASKLGRTGVGIEKDLTLKKSVYKFIQNKNLTELSI
;
A
#
# COMPACT_ATOMS: atom_id res chain seq x y z
N MET A 1 29.05 -27.62 -38.84
CA MET A 1 30.33 -27.88 -38.16
C MET A 1 30.11 -27.74 -36.66
N LEU A 2 29.69 -28.80 -35.96
CA LEU A 2 30.56 -29.81 -35.31
C LEU A 2 31.68 -29.17 -34.49
N LYS A 3 31.53 -29.19 -33.15
CA LYS A 3 32.52 -29.75 -32.23
C LYS A 3 31.86 -30.15 -30.91
N THR A 4 31.81 -31.46 -30.75
CA THR A 4 31.49 -32.27 -29.59
C THR A 4 32.64 -32.31 -28.57
N THR A 5 32.33 -32.94 -27.43
CA THR A 5 33.21 -33.53 -26.38
C THR A 5 33.59 -32.56 -25.24
N LYS A 6 33.61 -32.91 -23.95
CA LYS A 6 33.61 -34.20 -23.24
C LYS A 6 32.81 -34.17 -21.93
N ASN A 7 32.36 -35.35 -21.55
CA ASN A 7 31.92 -35.76 -20.21
C ASN A 7 32.97 -35.42 -19.14
N HIS A 8 32.49 -34.93 -17.99
CA HIS A 8 33.16 -35.14 -16.71
C HIS A 8 32.16 -35.69 -15.70
N THR A 9 32.34 -36.98 -15.41
CA THR A 9 31.92 -37.67 -14.20
C THR A 9 32.68 -37.08 -13.02
N TYR A 10 31.96 -36.60 -12.00
CA TYR A 10 32.48 -36.49 -10.65
C TYR A 10 31.58 -37.31 -9.73
N SER A 11 32.11 -38.48 -9.37
CA SER A 11 31.72 -39.29 -8.23
C SER A 11 32.05 -38.52 -6.95
N GLY A 12 31.02 -38.12 -6.22
CA GLY A 12 31.11 -37.68 -4.83
C GLY A 12 30.05 -38.40 -4.04
N SER A 13 30.45 -39.43 -3.29
CA SER A 13 29.59 -40.13 -2.33
C SER A 13 29.29 -39.20 -1.16
N TYR A 14 28.20 -38.44 -1.28
CA TYR A 14 27.49 -37.91 -0.13
C TYR A 14 26.40 -38.92 0.24
N ASP A 15 26.50 -39.43 1.46
CA ASP A 15 25.51 -40.30 2.06
C ASP A 15 24.23 -39.48 2.37
N ASP A 16 23.38 -39.36 1.35
CA ASP A 16 22.06 -38.70 1.39
C ASP A 16 20.95 -39.65 1.89
N SER A 17 21.30 -40.77 2.52
CA SER A 17 20.36 -41.85 2.81
C SER A 17 19.59 -41.75 4.14
N GLU A 18 19.83 -40.74 4.99
CA GLU A 18 19.17 -40.64 6.31
C GLU A 18 18.05 -39.59 6.45
N PHE A 19 17.62 -38.95 5.35
CA PHE A 19 16.47 -38.02 5.35
C PHE A 19 15.36 -38.40 4.36
N LEU A 20 15.23 -39.69 4.05
CA LEU A 20 14.16 -40.20 3.20
C LEU A 20 12.96 -40.71 4.02
N PHE A 21 11.97 -39.84 4.05
CA PHE A 21 10.54 -40.08 4.22
C PHE A 21 10.07 -41.51 3.89
N GLN A 22 9.68 -42.26 4.91
CA GLN A 22 8.75 -43.38 4.78
C GLN A 22 7.35 -42.91 5.16
N VAL A 23 6.43 -42.67 4.21
CA VAL A 23 4.99 -42.60 4.52
C VAL A 23 4.10 -43.06 3.36
N ALA A 24 3.25 -44.04 3.64
CA ALA A 24 1.89 -44.18 3.11
C ALA A 24 1.01 -44.84 4.20
N PRO A 25 -0.33 -44.78 4.15
CA PRO A 25 -1.23 -43.67 3.82
C PRO A 25 -2.36 -43.49 4.89
N SER A 26 -2.71 -42.25 5.24
CA SER A 26 -4.09 -41.79 5.59
C SER A 26 -4.03 -40.51 6.44
N GLN A 27 -4.31 -39.37 5.81
CA GLN A 27 -4.63 -38.05 6.39
C GLN A 27 -3.67 -37.41 7.43
N ARG A 28 -2.70 -38.13 8.02
CA ARG A 28 -1.85 -37.64 9.13
C ARG A 28 -0.72 -36.71 8.74
N ASN A 29 -0.44 -36.46 7.45
CA ASN A 29 0.44 -35.35 7.10
C ASN A 29 0.22 -34.83 5.66
N TYR A 30 -0.93 -34.17 5.41
CA TYR A 30 -1.19 -33.53 4.10
C TYR A 30 -0.11 -32.49 3.73
N LEU A 31 0.59 -31.91 4.71
CA LEU A 31 1.74 -31.04 4.48
C LEU A 31 2.86 -31.79 3.74
N GLN A 32 3.15 -33.05 4.05
CA GLN A 32 4.13 -33.85 3.28
C GLN A 32 3.72 -34.00 1.82
N THR A 33 2.43 -34.21 1.55
CA THR A 33 1.91 -34.26 0.18
C THR A 33 2.15 -32.93 -0.55
N ILE A 34 1.92 -31.80 0.12
CA ILE A 34 2.21 -30.47 -0.43
C ILE A 34 3.69 -30.33 -0.74
N LEU A 35 4.57 -30.67 0.21
CA LEU A 35 6.02 -30.54 0.09
C LEU A 35 6.56 -31.41 -1.05
N ALA A 36 6.21 -32.70 -1.08
CA ALA A 36 6.65 -33.63 -2.12
C ALA A 36 6.23 -33.17 -3.52
N LYS A 37 4.97 -32.76 -3.71
CA LYS A 37 4.47 -32.25 -5.01
C LYS A 37 5.03 -30.88 -5.39
N SER A 38 5.61 -30.15 -4.44
CA SER A 38 6.13 -28.78 -4.65
C SER A 38 7.66 -28.72 -4.67
N GLU A 39 8.35 -29.80 -4.32
CA GLU A 39 9.79 -29.85 -4.09
C GLU A 39 10.62 -29.28 -5.25
N PRO A 40 10.39 -29.62 -6.54
CA PRO A 40 11.18 -29.07 -7.63
C PRO A 40 11.12 -27.54 -7.70
N TYR A 41 9.94 -26.98 -7.40
CA TYR A 41 9.71 -25.53 -7.42
C TYR A 41 10.23 -24.84 -6.18
N LEU A 42 10.14 -25.49 -5.00
CA LEU A 42 10.70 -24.97 -3.77
C LEU A 42 12.22 -24.90 -3.83
N LYS A 43 12.89 -25.93 -4.35
CA LYS A 43 14.35 -25.92 -4.56
C LYS A 43 14.77 -24.86 -5.58
N GLN A 44 13.99 -24.64 -6.63
CA GLN A 44 14.24 -23.58 -7.59
C GLN A 44 14.13 -22.18 -6.95
N LEU A 45 13.09 -21.94 -6.15
CA LEU A 45 12.83 -20.63 -5.54
C LEU A 45 13.75 -20.34 -4.34
N PHE A 46 14.03 -21.36 -3.53
CA PHE A 46 14.86 -21.31 -2.33
C PHE A 46 16.20 -22.03 -2.58
N ASN A 47 16.92 -21.59 -3.61
CA ASN A 47 18.12 -22.24 -4.14
C ASN A 47 19.28 -22.42 -3.13
N LYS A 48 19.32 -21.63 -2.05
CA LYS A 48 20.32 -21.79 -0.98
C LYS A 48 19.81 -22.81 0.05
N PRO A 49 20.57 -23.87 0.37
CA PRO A 49 20.18 -24.88 1.36
C PRO A 49 19.80 -24.29 2.73
N SER A 50 20.51 -23.24 3.16
CA SER A 50 20.21 -22.54 4.42
C SER A 50 18.85 -21.83 4.43
N ILE A 51 18.44 -21.26 3.30
CA ILE A 51 17.12 -20.62 3.13
C ILE A 51 16.03 -21.68 3.11
N TYR A 52 16.24 -22.78 2.37
CA TYR A 52 15.29 -23.89 2.32
C TYR A 52 15.08 -24.52 3.70
N LYS A 53 16.17 -24.79 4.45
CA LYS A 53 16.09 -25.30 5.82
C LYS A 53 15.31 -24.34 6.74
N LYS A 54 15.59 -23.03 6.65
CA LYS A 54 14.86 -22.01 7.42
C LYS A 54 13.37 -21.98 7.08
N PHE A 55 13.00 -22.18 5.81
CA PHE A 55 11.61 -22.29 5.39
C PHE A 55 10.94 -23.52 6.02
N LEU A 56 11.58 -24.69 5.94
CA LEU A 56 11.06 -25.92 6.54
C LEU A 56 10.84 -25.77 8.05
N THR A 57 11.79 -25.18 8.78
CA THR A 57 11.64 -24.93 10.23
C THR A 57 10.39 -24.11 10.55
N LYS A 58 10.03 -23.13 9.71
CA LYS A 58 8.81 -22.33 9.89
C LYS A 58 7.51 -23.13 9.71
N LEU A 59 7.57 -24.29 9.06
CA LEU A 59 6.40 -25.16 8.83
C LEU A 59 6.19 -26.18 9.94
N HIS A 60 7.12 -26.35 10.90
CA HIS A 60 7.07 -27.44 11.90
C HIS A 60 5.73 -27.48 12.67
N TYR A 61 5.16 -26.33 13.01
CA TYR A 61 3.90 -26.26 13.76
C TYR A 61 2.70 -26.82 12.98
N ILE A 62 2.75 -26.82 11.65
CA ILE A 62 1.68 -27.28 10.76
C ILE A 62 1.59 -28.82 10.79
N ASN A 63 2.67 -29.54 11.13
CA ASN A 63 2.65 -31.00 11.26
C ASN A 63 1.63 -31.48 12.32
N ASN A 64 1.28 -30.62 13.28
CA ASN A 64 0.33 -30.95 14.34
C ASN A 64 -1.14 -30.69 13.92
N LEU A 65 -1.38 -30.17 12.72
CA LEU A 65 -2.73 -29.86 12.23
C LEU A 65 -3.31 -31.06 11.48
N SER A 66 -4.54 -31.43 11.83
CA SER A 66 -5.25 -32.56 11.24
C SER A 66 -6.17 -32.18 10.07
N ASP A 67 -6.75 -30.98 10.08
CA ASP A 67 -7.65 -30.52 9.02
C ASP A 67 -6.89 -30.04 7.77
N ILE A 68 -7.17 -30.67 6.63
CA ILE A 68 -6.54 -30.39 5.33
C ILE A 68 -6.71 -28.92 4.92
N LYS A 69 -7.90 -28.33 5.13
CA LYS A 69 -8.15 -26.93 4.74
C LYS A 69 -7.28 -25.98 5.55
N THR A 70 -7.17 -26.22 6.85
CA THR A 70 -6.31 -25.46 7.77
C THR A 70 -4.83 -25.64 7.42
N VAL A 71 -4.39 -26.87 7.12
CA VAL A 71 -3.01 -27.12 6.64
C VAL A 71 -2.69 -26.31 5.40
N ILE A 72 -3.59 -26.29 4.40
CA ILE A 72 -3.39 -25.53 3.15
C ILE A 72 -3.33 -24.03 3.43
N ALA A 73 -4.23 -23.51 4.27
CA ALA A 73 -4.27 -22.10 4.63
C ALA A 73 -2.99 -21.67 5.34
N GLU A 74 -2.55 -22.41 6.36
CA GLU A 74 -1.35 -22.11 7.15
C GLU A 74 -0.06 -22.31 6.34
N PHE A 75 0.03 -23.35 5.50
CA PHE A 75 1.17 -23.53 4.58
C PHE A 75 1.30 -22.34 3.64
N SER A 76 0.21 -21.97 2.98
CA SER A 76 0.23 -20.90 1.99
C SER A 76 0.53 -19.52 2.60
N LYS A 77 -0.02 -19.26 3.79
CA LYS A 77 0.28 -18.07 4.59
C LYS A 77 1.75 -18.03 4.98
N THR A 78 2.30 -19.14 5.46
CA THR A 78 3.73 -19.25 5.84
C THR A 78 4.63 -19.06 4.64
N TYR A 79 4.31 -19.71 3.52
CA TYR A 79 5.00 -19.56 2.24
C TYR A 79 5.01 -18.09 1.79
N TYR A 80 3.86 -17.44 1.75
CA TYR A 80 3.77 -16.03 1.36
C TYR A 80 4.62 -15.15 2.27
N ASN A 81 4.43 -15.25 3.59
CA ASN A 81 5.18 -14.44 4.55
C ASN A 81 6.70 -14.64 4.38
N PHE A 82 7.13 -15.87 4.10
CA PHE A 82 8.53 -16.16 3.84
C PHE A 82 9.03 -15.53 2.53
N THR A 83 8.28 -15.66 1.42
CA THR A 83 8.64 -15.01 0.15
C THR A 83 8.70 -13.48 0.27
N LYS A 84 7.76 -12.90 1.02
CA LYS A 84 7.75 -11.48 1.36
C LYS A 84 8.96 -11.09 2.20
N GLU A 85 9.33 -11.87 3.21
CA GLU A 85 10.55 -11.62 4.00
C GLU A 85 11.81 -11.64 3.13
N LEU A 86 11.92 -12.57 2.17
CA LEU A 86 13.04 -12.60 1.24
C LEU A 86 13.12 -11.32 0.39
N TYR A 87 11.99 -10.84 -0.12
CA TYR A 87 11.93 -9.55 -0.82
C TYR A 87 12.32 -8.39 0.12
N GLN A 88 11.79 -8.37 1.34
CA GLN A 88 12.08 -7.32 2.31
C GLN A 88 13.57 -7.26 2.69
N ASN A 89 14.26 -8.39 2.72
CA ASN A 89 15.70 -8.46 3.03
C ASN A 89 16.59 -7.85 1.93
N GLN A 90 16.05 -7.55 0.76
CA GLN A 90 16.77 -6.83 -0.30
C GLN A 90 16.94 -5.33 0.01
N TYR A 91 16.22 -4.81 1.01
CA TYR A 91 16.22 -3.40 1.36
C TYR A 91 16.74 -3.16 2.78
N ARG A 92 17.55 -2.12 2.93
CA ARG A 92 17.97 -1.61 4.24
C ARG A 92 16.77 -0.97 4.94
N HIS A 93 16.72 -1.12 6.26
CA HIS A 93 15.71 -0.51 7.14
C HIS A 93 16.28 -0.39 8.56
N ASN A 94 15.68 0.47 9.37
CA ASN A 94 16.08 0.71 10.74
C ASN A 94 15.22 -0.13 11.71
N LYS A 95 15.87 -0.94 12.54
CA LYS A 95 15.18 -1.83 13.50
C LYS A 95 14.39 -1.05 14.56
N LYS A 96 14.83 0.14 14.97
CA LYS A 96 14.14 1.02 15.93
C LYS A 96 12.83 1.52 15.34
N THR A 97 12.86 2.00 14.09
CA THR A 97 11.66 2.46 13.36
C THR A 97 10.67 1.33 13.17
N ASP A 98 11.14 0.14 12.78
CA ASP A 98 10.32 -1.06 12.67
C ASP A 98 9.66 -1.48 13.99
N ALA A 99 10.43 -1.48 15.08
CA ALA A 99 9.94 -1.82 16.41
C ALA A 99 8.89 -0.81 16.89
N PHE A 100 9.13 0.48 16.65
CA PHE A 100 8.18 1.55 16.94
C PHE A 100 6.86 1.34 16.20
N ILE A 101 6.90 1.09 14.88
CA ILE A 101 5.69 0.86 14.07
C ILE A 101 4.95 -0.42 14.48
N LYS A 102 5.65 -1.49 14.85
CA LYS A 102 5.03 -2.78 15.26
C LYS A 102 4.50 -2.79 16.69
N ASN A 103 4.92 -1.86 17.54
CA ASN A 103 4.55 -1.84 18.96
C ASN A 103 3.02 -1.78 19.15
N LYS A 104 2.41 -2.79 19.78
CA LYS A 104 0.95 -2.86 19.94
C LYS A 104 0.40 -2.04 21.12
N LYS A 105 1.26 -1.39 21.93
CA LYS A 105 0.82 -0.55 23.06
C LYS A 105 0.00 0.66 22.61
N SER A 106 0.17 1.09 21.37
CA SER A 106 -0.58 2.20 20.79
C SER A 106 -0.91 1.96 19.33
N THR A 107 -2.11 2.41 18.94
CA THR A 107 -2.57 2.47 17.56
C THR A 107 -2.34 3.86 16.93
N LEU A 108 -1.78 4.82 17.66
CA LEU A 108 -1.52 6.19 17.21
C LEU A 108 -0.04 6.50 17.31
N LYS A 109 0.58 6.75 16.15
CA LYS A 109 2.03 6.87 16.05
C LYS A 109 2.41 8.03 15.16
N VAL A 110 3.24 8.92 15.70
CA VAL A 110 3.81 10.04 14.93
C VAL A 110 5.32 9.88 14.87
N ILE A 111 5.89 10.04 13.69
CA ILE A 111 7.33 10.10 13.49
C ILE A 111 7.68 11.52 13.07
N TRP A 112 8.45 12.20 13.92
CA TRP A 112 8.94 13.54 13.67
C TRP A 112 10.21 13.48 12.83
N GLY A 113 10.19 14.05 11.63
CA GLY A 113 11.33 14.07 10.73
C GLY A 113 10.94 14.32 9.27
N ASP A 114 11.95 14.45 8.41
CA ASP A 114 11.73 14.58 6.98
C ASP A 114 11.13 13.30 6.39
N CYS A 115 10.07 13.47 5.59
CA CYS A 115 9.30 12.35 5.04
C CYS A 115 10.17 11.37 4.26
N TYR A 116 11.09 11.87 3.44
CA TYR A 116 11.97 11.02 2.63
C TYR A 116 12.91 10.17 3.49
N ASP A 117 13.51 10.77 4.52
CA ASP A 117 14.46 10.09 5.40
C ASP A 117 13.78 9.08 6.34
N VAL A 118 12.60 9.42 6.86
CA VAL A 118 11.80 8.48 7.65
C VAL A 118 11.39 7.28 6.80
N LEU A 119 10.86 7.51 5.59
CA LEU A 119 10.45 6.43 4.71
C LEU A 119 11.62 5.49 4.36
N LYS A 120 12.82 6.03 4.09
CA LYS A 120 14.05 5.23 3.85
C LYS A 120 14.38 4.27 4.99
N GLN A 121 14.02 4.62 6.22
CA GLN A 121 14.24 3.78 7.39
C GLN A 121 13.18 2.69 7.59
N MET A 122 12.01 2.81 6.95
CA MET A 122 10.93 1.85 7.09
C MET A 122 11.18 0.59 6.26
N LYS A 123 10.81 -0.58 6.81
CA LYS A 123 10.81 -1.85 6.07
C LYS A 123 9.93 -1.78 4.81
N SER A 124 10.40 -2.35 3.69
CA SER A 124 9.58 -2.46 2.48
C SER A 124 8.34 -3.35 2.72
N GLU A 125 7.29 -3.14 1.94
CA GLU A 125 6.03 -3.89 2.02
C GLU A 125 5.49 -4.07 3.46
N SER A 126 5.58 -3.04 4.31
CA SER A 126 5.18 -3.08 5.72
C SER A 126 3.88 -2.33 6.03
N ILE A 127 3.42 -1.50 5.10
CA ILE A 127 2.21 -0.67 5.21
C ILE A 127 1.08 -1.27 4.40
N HIS A 128 -0.15 -1.28 4.92
CA HIS A 128 -1.27 -2.00 4.32
C HIS A 128 -2.22 -1.09 3.52
N CYS A 129 -2.23 0.20 3.80
CA CYS A 129 -2.96 1.23 3.07
C CYS A 129 -2.32 2.59 3.36
N MET A 130 -2.39 3.51 2.40
CA MET A 130 -1.95 4.90 2.57
C MET A 130 -3.09 5.85 2.24
N VAL A 131 -3.20 6.91 3.04
CA VAL A 131 -4.08 8.05 2.75
C VAL A 131 -3.37 9.33 3.17
N THR A 132 -3.33 10.32 2.29
CA THR A 132 -2.60 11.56 2.53
C THR A 132 -3.14 12.72 1.71
N SER A 133 -2.69 13.92 2.06
CA SER A 133 -2.74 15.11 1.23
C SER A 133 -1.34 15.74 1.27
N PRO A 134 -0.60 15.80 0.16
CA PRO A 134 0.76 16.33 0.15
C PRO A 134 0.75 17.85 0.40
N PRO A 135 1.91 18.45 0.73
CA PRO A 135 2.07 19.89 0.58
C PRO A 135 1.94 20.25 -0.90
N TYR A 136 1.06 21.20 -1.23
CA TYR A 136 0.90 21.69 -2.61
C TYR A 136 1.99 22.71 -2.93
N TYR A 137 2.44 22.72 -4.19
CA TYR A 137 3.49 23.61 -4.68
C TYR A 137 3.25 25.07 -4.23
N ASN A 138 4.15 25.59 -3.40
CA ASN A 138 4.18 26.97 -2.87
C ASN A 138 2.86 27.53 -2.30
N ALA A 139 1.87 26.68 -2.04
CA ALA A 139 0.55 27.10 -1.57
C ALA A 139 0.55 27.56 -0.11
N ARG A 140 1.63 27.30 0.64
CA ARG A 140 1.80 27.63 2.06
C ARG A 140 3.21 28.12 2.33
N ALA A 141 3.34 28.99 3.33
CA ALA A 141 4.60 29.68 3.65
C ALA A 141 5.78 28.75 3.99
N TYR A 142 5.50 27.54 4.48
CA TYR A 142 6.50 26.54 4.89
C TYR A 142 6.98 25.64 3.75
N SER A 143 6.38 25.74 2.56
CA SER A 143 6.68 24.92 1.40
C SER A 143 7.21 25.83 0.30
N ARG A 144 8.52 25.80 0.05
CA ARG A 144 9.17 26.65 -0.95
C ARG A 144 10.03 25.82 -1.90
N TRP A 145 9.65 25.82 -3.16
CA TRP A 145 10.39 25.26 -4.28
C TRP A 145 10.64 26.35 -5.32
N GLU A 146 11.79 26.30 -5.99
CA GLU A 146 12.17 27.31 -6.99
C GLU A 146 11.21 27.28 -8.19
N ASN A 147 10.94 26.09 -8.72
CA ASN A 147 10.03 25.86 -9.85
C ASN A 147 9.22 24.56 -9.68
N ILE A 148 8.23 24.36 -10.54
CA ILE A 148 7.35 23.18 -10.49
C ILE A 148 8.12 21.86 -10.70
N ASN A 149 9.21 21.85 -11.47
CA ASN A 149 9.97 20.63 -11.74
C ASN A 149 10.72 20.15 -10.49
N ASP A 150 11.28 21.05 -9.69
CA ASP A 150 11.95 20.70 -8.43
C ASP A 150 10.97 20.08 -7.44
N TYR A 151 9.77 20.64 -7.35
CA TYR A 151 8.68 20.08 -6.55
C TYR A 151 8.31 18.67 -6.99
N LEU A 152 8.04 18.48 -8.30
CA LEU A 152 7.68 17.17 -8.82
C LEU A 152 8.82 16.15 -8.67
N ALA A 153 10.08 16.58 -8.80
CA ALA A 153 11.26 15.74 -8.59
C ALA A 153 11.41 15.31 -7.13
N GLU A 154 11.16 16.20 -6.17
CA GLU A 154 11.14 15.85 -4.74
C GLU A 154 9.99 14.88 -4.43
N MET A 155 8.78 15.19 -4.91
CA MET A 155 7.63 14.30 -4.77
C MET A 155 7.90 12.92 -5.37
N LYS A 156 8.58 12.84 -6.52
CA LYS A 156 9.00 11.57 -7.14
C LYS A 156 9.83 10.72 -6.18
N LYS A 157 10.81 11.33 -5.51
CA LYS A 157 11.70 10.64 -4.54
C LYS A 157 10.89 10.08 -3.37
N ILE A 158 9.99 10.89 -2.81
CA ILE A 158 9.14 10.49 -1.68
C ILE A 158 8.18 9.37 -2.10
N LEU A 159 7.44 9.56 -3.19
CA LEU A 159 6.46 8.59 -3.70
C LEU A 159 7.11 7.26 -4.11
N THR A 160 8.36 7.28 -4.59
CA THR A 160 9.14 6.05 -4.83
C THR A 160 9.37 5.27 -3.52
N GLN A 161 9.65 5.96 -2.41
CA GLN A 161 9.74 5.30 -1.11
C GLN A 161 8.37 4.85 -0.59
N CYS A 162 7.30 5.61 -0.83
CA CYS A 162 5.93 5.17 -0.55
C CYS A 162 5.60 3.86 -1.29
N TYR A 163 5.92 3.77 -2.58
CA TYR A 163 5.77 2.53 -3.36
C TYR A 163 6.54 1.38 -2.72
N ARG A 164 7.78 1.59 -2.27
CA ARG A 164 8.59 0.55 -1.62
C ARG A 164 7.96 0.05 -0.32
N VAL A 165 7.48 0.95 0.55
CA VAL A 165 6.99 0.58 1.89
C VAL A 165 5.53 0.09 1.89
N LEU A 166 4.73 0.47 0.90
CA LEU A 166 3.39 -0.07 0.70
C LEU A 166 3.46 -1.57 0.36
N ASP A 167 2.64 -2.40 0.98
CA ASP A 167 2.57 -3.83 0.73
C ASP A 167 2.07 -4.13 -0.69
N ASN A 168 2.48 -5.27 -1.26
CA ASN A 168 2.09 -5.60 -2.62
C ASN A 168 0.57 -5.82 -2.71
N HIS A 169 -0.04 -5.39 -3.81
CA HIS A 169 -1.49 -5.43 -4.04
C HIS A 169 -2.32 -4.56 -3.08
N ARG A 170 -1.74 -3.51 -2.50
CA ARG A 170 -2.44 -2.53 -1.66
C ARG A 170 -2.67 -1.20 -2.36
N VAL A 171 -3.42 -0.32 -1.68
CA VAL A 171 -3.97 0.91 -2.23
C VAL A 171 -3.36 2.13 -1.55
N PHE A 172 -3.09 3.15 -2.35
CA PHE A 172 -2.76 4.50 -1.91
C PHE A 172 -3.86 5.46 -2.39
N VAL A 173 -4.56 6.07 -1.44
CA VAL A 173 -5.50 7.16 -1.69
C VAL A 173 -4.80 8.50 -1.50
N PHE A 174 -4.87 9.38 -2.51
CA PHE A 174 -4.09 10.61 -2.56
C PHE A 174 -5.00 11.80 -2.84
N ASN A 175 -5.21 12.66 -1.83
CA ASN A 175 -6.00 13.87 -1.99
C ASN A 175 -5.13 14.99 -2.55
N VAL A 176 -5.53 15.60 -3.67
CA VAL A 176 -4.81 16.74 -4.26
C VAL A 176 -5.77 17.68 -4.98
N GLY A 177 -5.56 18.99 -4.82
CA GLY A 177 -6.30 20.02 -5.54
C GLY A 177 -5.42 20.74 -6.56
N ASP A 178 -6.01 21.13 -7.69
CA ASP A 178 -5.37 22.08 -8.58
C ASP A 178 -5.19 23.44 -7.89
N ILE A 179 -4.08 24.10 -8.21
CA ILE A 179 -3.73 25.41 -7.65
C ILE A 179 -3.60 26.45 -8.75
N PHE A 180 -3.65 27.72 -8.37
CA PHE A 180 -3.38 28.83 -9.28
C PHE A 180 -2.12 29.55 -8.81
N ASP A 181 -1.01 29.33 -9.53
CA ASP A 181 0.28 29.92 -9.20
C ASP A 181 1.19 30.01 -10.44
N ASN A 182 2.36 30.60 -10.28
CA ASN A 182 3.39 30.63 -11.32
C ASN A 182 4.26 29.36 -11.24
N ASP A 183 4.47 28.67 -12.36
CA ASP A 183 5.34 27.48 -12.41
C ASP A 183 6.84 27.78 -12.34
N ASN A 184 7.21 29.06 -12.48
CA ASN A 184 8.56 29.60 -12.53
C ASN A 184 9.47 28.90 -13.56
N LEU A 185 8.92 28.44 -14.68
CA LEU A 185 9.70 27.82 -15.76
C LEU A 185 10.21 28.85 -16.78
N ALA A 186 9.36 29.80 -17.16
CA ALA A 186 9.67 30.79 -18.20
C ALA A 186 9.70 32.23 -17.65
N THR A 187 8.93 32.53 -16.61
CA THR A 187 8.83 33.87 -16.03
C THR A 187 8.58 33.77 -14.53
N THR A 188 9.18 34.67 -13.74
CA THR A 188 8.91 34.80 -12.30
C THR A 188 7.85 35.89 -12.01
N SER A 189 7.28 36.51 -13.04
CA SER A 189 6.34 37.62 -12.88
C SER A 189 4.96 37.16 -12.38
N VAL A 190 4.23 38.05 -11.69
CA VAL A 190 2.86 37.78 -11.21
C VAL A 190 1.88 37.53 -12.37
N TRP A 191 2.16 38.09 -13.54
CA TRP A 191 1.40 37.90 -14.78
C TRP A 191 1.53 36.50 -15.37
N GLY A 192 2.54 35.72 -14.95
CA GLY A 192 2.74 34.32 -15.34
C GLY A 192 1.89 33.31 -14.57
N LYS A 193 1.09 33.74 -13.59
CA LYS A 193 0.25 32.83 -12.80
C LYS A 193 -0.79 32.17 -13.70
N ARG A 194 -0.90 30.85 -13.57
CA ARG A 194 -1.85 30.02 -14.32
C ARG A 194 -2.39 28.91 -13.43
N ARG A 195 -3.39 28.19 -13.94
CA ARG A 195 -3.83 26.95 -13.30
C ARG A 195 -2.76 25.88 -13.49
N LEU A 196 -2.31 25.30 -12.38
CA LEU A 196 -1.41 24.16 -12.34
C LEU A 196 -2.24 22.90 -12.05
N PRO A 197 -2.39 21.99 -13.02
CA PRO A 197 -3.21 20.79 -12.88
C PRO A 197 -2.46 19.72 -12.07
N LEU A 198 -2.28 19.94 -10.78
CA LEU A 198 -1.53 19.04 -9.91
C LEU A 198 -2.09 17.61 -9.94
N GLY A 199 -3.42 17.45 -10.04
CA GLY A 199 -4.04 16.13 -10.19
C GLY A 199 -3.46 15.35 -11.37
N ALA A 200 -3.39 15.98 -12.55
CA ALA A 200 -2.83 15.37 -13.74
C ALA A 200 -1.33 15.07 -13.59
N TYR A 201 -0.56 16.00 -13.00
CA TYR A 201 0.88 15.79 -12.78
C TYR A 201 1.16 14.61 -11.84
N PHE A 202 0.38 14.46 -10.77
CA PHE A 202 0.52 13.33 -9.86
C PHE A 202 0.07 12.01 -10.48
N ILE A 203 -1.00 11.97 -11.28
CA ILE A 203 -1.40 10.73 -11.98
C ILE A 203 -0.24 10.19 -12.83
N THR A 204 0.37 11.05 -13.65
CA THR A 204 1.54 10.68 -14.47
C THR A 204 2.70 10.21 -13.61
N LEU A 205 3.00 10.95 -12.54
CA LEU A 205 4.10 10.64 -11.63
C LEU A 205 3.94 9.27 -10.95
N PHE A 206 2.72 8.94 -10.49
CA PHE A 206 2.41 7.65 -9.87
C PHE A 206 2.55 6.48 -10.87
N GLU A 207 2.05 6.64 -12.10
CA GLU A 207 2.19 5.64 -13.17
C GLU A 207 3.65 5.37 -13.56
N GLU A 208 4.48 6.43 -13.64
CA GLU A 208 5.92 6.32 -13.89
C GLU A 208 6.65 5.53 -12.79
N ILE A 209 6.26 5.72 -11.53
CA ILE A 209 6.84 4.99 -10.38
C ILE A 209 6.42 3.51 -10.40
N GLY A 210 5.30 3.19 -11.03
CA GLY A 210 4.78 1.82 -11.17
C GLY A 210 3.52 1.55 -10.36
N PHE A 211 2.86 2.56 -9.81
CA PHE A 211 1.47 2.44 -9.41
C PHE A 211 0.56 2.30 -10.65
N THR A 212 -0.68 1.91 -10.42
CA THR A 212 -1.74 1.90 -11.43
C THR A 212 -2.85 2.81 -10.95
N PHE A 213 -3.19 3.82 -11.75
CA PHE A 213 -4.36 4.67 -11.53
C PHE A 213 -5.62 3.81 -11.66
N VAL A 214 -6.55 3.97 -10.71
CA VAL A 214 -7.79 3.19 -10.65
C VAL A 214 -9.00 4.09 -10.81
N ASP A 215 -9.04 5.19 -10.06
CA ASP A 215 -10.21 6.05 -10.00
C ASP A 215 -9.87 7.45 -9.51
N ASP A 216 -10.75 8.40 -9.82
CA ASP A 216 -10.70 9.79 -9.37
C ASP A 216 -12.06 10.19 -8.80
N ILE A 217 -12.13 10.31 -7.47
CA ILE A 217 -13.33 10.79 -6.79
C ILE A 217 -13.20 12.30 -6.57
N ILE A 218 -14.16 13.05 -7.09
CA ILE A 218 -14.23 14.49 -6.95
C ILE A 218 -14.83 14.85 -5.58
N TRP A 219 -14.00 15.42 -4.71
CA TRP A 219 -14.46 16.07 -3.50
C TRP A 219 -14.96 17.48 -3.82
N ASP A 220 -16.27 17.63 -3.92
CA ASP A 220 -16.94 18.93 -3.99
C ASP A 220 -16.93 19.61 -2.61
N LYS A 221 -16.17 20.71 -2.50
CA LYS A 221 -16.06 21.50 -1.26
C LYS A 221 -17.30 22.38 -1.00
N GLY A 222 -18.23 22.43 -1.95
CA GLY A 222 -19.37 23.32 -1.94
C GLY A 222 -18.96 24.73 -2.36
N GLU A 223 -19.00 25.67 -1.43
CA GLU A 223 -18.74 27.07 -1.73
C GLU A 223 -17.26 27.35 -2.05
N VAL A 224 -17.07 28.28 -2.97
CA VAL A 224 -15.77 28.70 -3.46
C VAL A 224 -15.04 29.53 -2.41
N GLN A 225 -13.88 29.04 -1.96
CA GLN A 225 -13.15 29.65 -0.85
C GLN A 225 -12.41 30.96 -1.20
N SER A 226 -12.37 31.37 -2.47
CA SER A 226 -11.69 32.61 -2.85
C SER A 226 -12.38 33.34 -4.00
N GLU A 227 -12.78 34.59 -3.74
CA GLU A 227 -13.23 35.54 -4.76
C GLU A 227 -12.07 36.26 -5.48
N ARG A 228 -10.82 35.90 -5.17
CA ARG A 228 -9.59 36.59 -5.66
C ARG A 228 -9.42 36.61 -7.18
N HIS A 229 -10.21 35.83 -7.92
CA HIS A 229 -10.22 35.78 -9.38
C HIS A 229 -11.50 36.34 -10.00
N LYS A 230 -12.36 36.99 -9.21
CA LYS A 230 -13.51 37.70 -9.76
C LYS A 230 -13.02 38.90 -10.56
N ASN A 231 -13.06 38.79 -11.88
CA ASN A 231 -13.28 39.97 -12.74
C ASN A 231 -14.78 40.30 -12.71
N GLY A 232 -15.30 40.62 -11.52
CA GLY A 232 -16.75 40.86 -11.31
C GLY A 232 -17.29 41.95 -12.23
N ASP A 233 -16.46 42.94 -12.55
CA ASP A 233 -16.84 44.11 -13.34
C ASP A 233 -16.68 43.93 -14.86
N ARG A 234 -16.26 42.75 -15.33
CA ARG A 234 -16.05 42.47 -16.77
C ARG A 234 -16.92 41.30 -17.21
N PRO A 235 -18.24 41.49 -17.41
CA PRO A 235 -19.17 40.44 -17.84
C PRO A 235 -19.03 40.09 -19.33
N TYR A 236 -17.80 40.10 -19.85
CA TYR A 236 -17.48 39.85 -21.25
C TYR A 236 -16.74 38.50 -21.39
N PRO A 237 -16.87 37.83 -22.55
CA PRO A 237 -16.06 36.65 -22.88
C PRO A 237 -14.56 36.86 -22.62
N PHE A 238 -13.82 35.79 -22.35
CA PHE A 238 -12.38 35.76 -22.02
C PHE A 238 -11.97 36.26 -20.63
N TYR A 239 -12.85 36.92 -19.87
CA TYR A 239 -12.57 37.39 -18.51
C TYR A 239 -13.19 36.53 -17.40
N GLN A 240 -14.10 35.62 -17.77
CA GLN A 240 -14.86 34.78 -16.86
C GLN A 240 -14.31 33.34 -16.87
N TYR A 241 -13.64 32.94 -15.79
CA TYR A 241 -13.18 31.56 -15.60
C TYR A 241 -13.82 30.92 -14.35
N PRO A 242 -14.26 29.66 -14.43
CA PRO A 242 -14.72 28.93 -13.25
C PRO A 242 -13.62 28.82 -12.20
N ILE A 243 -14.00 29.00 -10.94
CA ILE A 243 -13.08 28.90 -9.81
C ILE A 243 -13.01 27.44 -9.37
N ASN A 244 -11.87 27.04 -8.81
CA ASN A 244 -11.71 25.70 -8.27
C ASN A 244 -12.60 25.49 -7.02
N CYS A 245 -13.62 24.65 -7.14
CA CYS A 245 -14.54 24.27 -6.05
C CYS A 245 -14.32 22.84 -5.55
N TYR A 246 -13.35 22.10 -6.10
CA TYR A 246 -13.16 20.69 -5.79
C TYR A 246 -11.69 20.32 -5.56
N GLU A 247 -11.48 19.12 -5.03
CA GLU A 247 -10.19 18.43 -4.98
C GLU A 247 -10.37 16.99 -5.47
N HIS A 248 -9.29 16.40 -5.96
CA HIS A 248 -9.25 15.02 -6.41
C HIS A 248 -8.91 14.11 -5.24
N ILE A 249 -9.66 13.03 -5.07
CA ILE A 249 -9.31 11.89 -4.23
C ILE A 249 -8.91 10.76 -5.18
N LEU A 250 -7.64 10.73 -5.53
CA LEU A 250 -7.08 9.80 -6.49
C LEU A 250 -6.82 8.44 -5.84
N ILE A 251 -7.16 7.35 -6.55
CA ILE A 251 -6.97 5.97 -6.06
C ILE A 251 -5.93 5.28 -6.92
N PHE A 252 -4.87 4.79 -6.26
CA PHE A 252 -3.77 4.08 -6.91
C PHE A 252 -3.57 2.69 -6.31
N HIS A 253 -3.36 1.70 -7.17
CA HIS A 253 -2.97 0.34 -6.77
C HIS A 253 -1.48 0.11 -6.96
N LYS A 254 -0.86 -0.58 -6.00
CA LYS A 254 0.49 -1.13 -6.17
C LYS A 254 0.42 -2.57 -6.66
N HIS A 255 0.98 -2.82 -7.84
CA HIS A 255 1.23 -4.17 -8.36
C HIS A 255 2.69 -4.29 -8.79
N ARG A 256 3.53 -4.76 -7.86
CA ARG A 256 4.93 -5.10 -8.20
C ARG A 256 4.91 -6.29 -9.14
N LEU A 257 5.76 -6.25 -10.17
CA LEU A 257 6.01 -7.40 -11.03
C LEU A 257 6.57 -8.54 -10.17
N ASP A 258 5.71 -9.52 -9.89
CA ASP A 258 6.04 -10.68 -9.07
C ASP A 258 5.83 -11.96 -9.88
N THR A 259 6.94 -12.61 -10.22
CA THR A 259 6.96 -13.87 -10.97
C THR A 259 7.00 -15.09 -10.06
N THR A 260 6.98 -14.89 -8.73
CA THR A 260 6.98 -15.95 -7.72
C THR A 260 5.74 -16.83 -7.90
N ARG A 261 5.95 -18.14 -7.98
CA ARG A 261 4.85 -19.12 -7.99
C ARG A 261 4.16 -19.10 -6.63
N TYR A 262 2.83 -19.10 -6.65
CA TYR A 262 2.01 -19.19 -5.43
C TYR A 262 1.31 -20.53 -5.32
N PRO A 263 1.14 -21.07 -4.10
CA PRO A 263 0.48 -22.35 -3.89
C PRO A 263 -0.99 -22.26 -4.28
N CYS A 264 -1.52 -23.34 -4.85
CA CYS A 264 -2.92 -23.41 -5.20
C CYS A 264 -3.82 -23.25 -3.95
N PRO A 265 -4.82 -22.35 -3.95
CA PRO A 265 -5.70 -22.16 -2.79
C PRO A 265 -6.59 -23.36 -2.47
N ILE A 266 -6.66 -24.34 -3.38
CA ILE A 266 -7.50 -25.52 -3.22
C ILE A 266 -6.70 -26.71 -2.68
N CYS A 267 -5.49 -26.95 -3.18
CA CYS A 267 -4.69 -28.13 -2.82
C CYS A 267 -3.31 -27.82 -2.23
N GLY A 268 -2.95 -26.55 -2.07
CA GLY A 268 -1.68 -26.10 -1.46
C GLY A 268 -0.42 -26.29 -2.31
N THR A 269 -0.46 -27.06 -3.41
CA THR A 269 0.74 -27.40 -4.19
C THR A 269 1.23 -26.23 -5.05
N LEU A 270 2.55 -26.16 -5.30
CA LEU A 270 3.18 -25.25 -6.27
C LEU A 270 3.20 -25.77 -7.71
N ASN A 271 2.56 -26.91 -7.98
CA ASN A 271 2.36 -27.42 -9.34
C ASN A 271 1.33 -26.56 -10.09
N VAL A 272 1.79 -25.38 -10.51
CA VAL A 272 1.00 -24.33 -11.15
C VAL A 272 1.75 -23.75 -12.34
N ASN A 273 1.01 -23.45 -13.41
CA ASN A 273 1.55 -22.77 -14.58
C ASN A 273 1.14 -21.30 -14.58
N GLY A 274 2.10 -20.43 -14.93
CA GLY A 274 1.81 -19.04 -15.20
C GLY A 274 0.99 -18.95 -16.49
N ASN A 275 -0.14 -18.25 -16.44
CA ASN A 275 -1.02 -18.12 -17.59
C ASN A 275 -0.81 -16.75 -18.25
N SER A 276 -1.47 -15.73 -17.71
CA SER A 276 -1.45 -14.35 -18.24
C SER A 276 -1.31 -13.34 -17.11
N TYR A 277 -1.00 -12.09 -17.45
CA TYR A 277 -1.14 -10.97 -16.54
C TYR A 277 -2.57 -10.44 -16.64
N THR A 278 -3.28 -10.36 -15.52
CA THR A 278 -4.66 -9.82 -15.49
C THR A 278 -4.66 -8.30 -15.35
N GLU A 279 -3.65 -7.77 -14.68
CA GLU A 279 -3.39 -6.34 -14.48
C GLU A 279 -1.86 -6.13 -14.62
N LYS A 280 -1.41 -4.90 -14.88
CA LYS A 280 0.03 -4.55 -14.92
C LYS A 280 0.70 -5.05 -13.63
N GLY A 281 1.68 -5.93 -13.74
CA GLY A 281 2.39 -6.52 -12.60
C GLY A 281 1.67 -7.67 -11.87
N LEU A 282 0.40 -7.99 -12.16
CA LEU A 282 -0.35 -9.07 -11.49
C LEU A 282 -0.45 -10.32 -12.36
N LYS A 283 0.36 -11.34 -12.03
CA LYS A 283 0.35 -12.63 -12.73
C LYS A 283 -0.76 -13.56 -12.23
N SER A 284 -1.42 -14.24 -13.17
CA SER A 284 -2.37 -15.32 -12.87
C SER A 284 -1.72 -16.70 -13.00
N TRP A 285 -2.16 -17.61 -12.14
CA TRP A 285 -1.69 -18.98 -12.01
C TRP A 285 -2.84 -19.95 -12.21
N GLU A 286 -2.53 -21.10 -12.79
CA GLU A 286 -3.48 -22.21 -12.95
C GLU A 286 -2.92 -23.49 -12.36
N CYS A 287 -3.71 -24.14 -11.51
CA CYS A 287 -3.35 -25.42 -10.91
C CYS A 287 -3.24 -26.54 -11.97
N LYS A 288 -2.11 -27.25 -11.97
CA LYS A 288 -1.86 -28.42 -12.82
C LYS A 288 -1.81 -29.74 -12.06
N ASN A 289 -1.91 -29.71 -10.72
CA ASN A 289 -2.07 -30.92 -9.92
C ASN A 289 -3.36 -31.65 -10.31
N LYS A 290 -3.24 -32.85 -10.89
CA LYS A 290 -4.39 -33.68 -11.32
C LYS A 290 -5.29 -34.04 -10.14
N ASP A 291 -4.70 -34.26 -8.97
CA ASP A 291 -5.37 -34.66 -7.73
C ASP A 291 -5.92 -33.47 -6.92
N CYS A 292 -6.11 -32.31 -7.56
CA CYS A 292 -6.69 -31.14 -6.90
C CYS A 292 -8.18 -31.37 -6.61
N PHE A 293 -8.64 -31.04 -5.40
CA PHE A 293 -10.01 -31.30 -4.93
C PHE A 293 -11.11 -30.62 -5.75
N VAL A 294 -10.77 -29.57 -6.50
CA VAL A 294 -11.72 -28.84 -7.35
C VAL A 294 -11.11 -28.67 -8.73
N ARG A 295 -11.87 -29.10 -9.74
CA ARG A 295 -11.60 -28.90 -11.16
C ARG A 295 -12.88 -28.44 -11.86
N SER A 296 -12.73 -27.76 -13.00
CA SER A 296 -13.85 -27.31 -13.82
C SER A 296 -14.49 -28.45 -14.62
N LYS A 297 -15.65 -28.18 -15.25
CA LYS A 297 -16.36 -29.14 -16.12
C LYS A 297 -15.49 -29.65 -17.28
N SER A 298 -14.59 -28.82 -17.83
CA SER A 298 -13.62 -29.21 -18.86
C SER A 298 -12.30 -29.76 -18.29
N ASN A 299 -12.32 -30.23 -17.04
CA ASN A 299 -11.17 -30.79 -16.32
C ASN A 299 -9.96 -29.82 -16.17
N ARG A 300 -10.18 -28.51 -16.30
CA ARG A 300 -9.18 -27.47 -16.05
C ARG A 300 -9.03 -27.19 -14.55
N GLY A 301 -7.82 -26.94 -14.08
CA GLY A 301 -7.57 -26.56 -12.69
C GLY A 301 -7.99 -25.14 -12.34
N LYS A 302 -8.06 -24.83 -11.03
CA LYS A 302 -8.43 -23.51 -10.52
C LYS A 302 -7.43 -22.44 -10.97
N ARG A 303 -7.94 -21.33 -11.51
CA ARG A 303 -7.20 -20.09 -11.77
C ARG A 303 -7.25 -19.15 -10.57
N PHE A 304 -6.13 -18.53 -10.24
CA PHE A 304 -6.00 -17.60 -9.11
C PHE A 304 -4.81 -16.64 -9.30
N SER A 305 -4.74 -15.61 -8.46
CA SER A 305 -3.59 -14.70 -8.36
C SER A 305 -3.24 -14.45 -6.90
N ALA A 306 -2.07 -13.88 -6.62
CA ALA A 306 -1.67 -13.51 -5.27
C ALA A 306 -2.70 -12.56 -4.61
N LYS A 307 -3.13 -11.52 -5.32
CA LYS A 307 -4.21 -10.60 -4.90
C LYS A 307 -5.50 -11.34 -4.50
N THR A 308 -5.93 -12.30 -5.32
CA THR A 308 -7.15 -13.09 -5.07
C THR A 308 -7.00 -13.94 -3.81
N TYR A 309 -5.81 -14.50 -3.59
CA TYR A 309 -5.50 -15.31 -2.43
C TYR A 309 -5.72 -14.53 -1.11
N PHE A 310 -5.18 -13.31 -1.01
CA PHE A 310 -5.30 -12.48 0.21
C PHE A 310 -6.69 -11.91 0.44
N THR A 311 -7.35 -11.49 -0.63
CA THR A 311 -8.68 -10.89 -0.53
C THR A 311 -9.75 -11.92 -0.18
N GLN A 312 -9.63 -13.18 -0.64
CA GLN A 312 -10.60 -14.22 -0.31
C GLN A 312 -10.37 -14.85 1.07
N ALA A 313 -9.12 -15.06 1.49
CA ALA A 313 -8.80 -15.63 2.81
C ALA A 313 -9.35 -14.79 3.97
N LYS A 314 -9.44 -13.46 3.78
CA LYS A 314 -9.92 -12.52 4.81
C LYS A 314 -11.43 -12.22 4.74
N LYS A 315 -12.21 -12.85 3.86
CA LYS A 315 -13.66 -12.58 3.73
C LYS A 315 -14.55 -13.35 4.71
N LYS A 316 -14.14 -14.55 5.15
CA LYS A 316 -14.96 -15.37 6.06
C LYS A 316 -14.87 -14.84 7.49
N ASN A 317 -16.00 -14.37 8.05
CA ASN A 317 -16.15 -13.89 9.44
C ASN A 317 -15.23 -12.73 9.86
N SER A 318 -14.87 -11.84 8.92
CA SER A 318 -13.97 -10.73 9.24
C SER A 318 -14.69 -9.63 10.00
N PRO A 319 -14.11 -9.11 11.10
CA PRO A 319 -14.65 -7.97 11.84
C PRO A 319 -14.52 -6.64 11.06
N SER A 320 -14.13 -6.70 9.78
CA SER A 320 -13.92 -5.58 8.87
C SER A 320 -15.06 -5.44 7.84
N SER A 321 -16.25 -5.95 8.13
CA SER A 321 -17.44 -5.72 7.31
C SER A 321 -17.70 -4.23 7.16
N ILE A 322 -18.00 -3.79 5.94
CA ILE A 322 -18.37 -2.40 5.65
C ILE A 322 -19.88 -2.35 5.55
N ASP A 323 -20.46 -1.35 6.20
CA ASP A 323 -21.89 -1.08 6.11
C ASP A 323 -22.33 -0.81 4.66
N LYS A 324 -23.51 -1.32 4.29
CA LYS A 324 -23.99 -1.21 2.90
C LYS A 324 -24.26 0.24 2.54
N ASP A 325 -24.86 1.03 3.42
CA ASP A 325 -25.19 2.43 3.15
C ASP A 325 -23.92 3.25 2.98
N PHE A 326 -22.88 2.95 3.76
CA PHE A 326 -21.55 3.52 3.53
C PHE A 326 -21.04 3.21 2.11
N ILE A 327 -21.12 1.95 1.65
CA ILE A 327 -20.71 1.58 0.29
C ILE A 327 -21.56 2.34 -0.74
N TYR A 328 -22.88 2.36 -0.58
CA TYR A 328 -23.80 3.05 -1.49
C TYR A 328 -23.49 4.54 -1.60
N ALA A 329 -23.21 5.19 -0.47
CA ALA A 329 -22.86 6.60 -0.46
C ALA A 329 -21.61 6.84 -1.34
N TRP A 330 -20.58 6.01 -1.21
CA TRP A 330 -19.33 6.12 -1.99
C TRP A 330 -19.39 5.51 -3.40
N ARG A 331 -20.57 5.13 -3.92
CA ARG A 331 -20.72 4.76 -5.34
C ARG A 331 -20.74 5.95 -6.29
N ARG A 332 -21.03 7.14 -5.78
CA ARG A 332 -20.96 8.38 -6.56
C ARG A 332 -19.52 8.87 -6.55
N ASP A 333 -18.97 9.05 -7.73
CA ASP A 333 -17.67 9.63 -8.02
C ASP A 333 -17.57 11.12 -7.62
N ILE A 334 -18.70 11.82 -7.50
CA ILE A 334 -18.74 13.19 -6.94
C ILE A 334 -19.32 13.18 -5.52
N ARG A 335 -18.55 13.70 -4.56
CA ARG A 335 -18.88 13.71 -3.14
C ARG A 335 -18.80 15.12 -2.57
N LYS A 336 -19.96 15.64 -2.19
CA LYS A 336 -20.05 16.91 -1.46
C LYS A 336 -19.71 16.69 0.01
N ILE A 337 -18.53 17.16 0.43
CA ILE A 337 -18.04 17.04 1.81
C ILE A 337 -17.65 18.43 2.27
N LYS A 338 -18.12 18.85 3.44
CA LYS A 338 -17.79 20.20 3.94
C LYS A 338 -16.32 20.23 4.39
N PRO A 339 -15.55 21.26 4.01
CA PRO A 339 -14.18 21.41 4.49
C PRO A 339 -14.14 21.65 6.00
N VAL A 340 -13.03 21.28 6.63
CA VAL A 340 -12.83 21.53 8.06
C VAL A 340 -12.78 23.03 8.34
N ILE A 341 -13.65 23.51 9.21
CA ILE A 341 -13.72 24.92 9.62
C ILE A 341 -12.53 25.22 10.54
N LYS A 342 -11.67 26.16 10.13
CA LYS A 342 -10.42 26.51 10.84
C LYS A 342 -10.54 27.75 11.71
N ILE A 343 -11.49 28.62 11.35
CA ILE A 343 -11.65 29.95 11.92
C ILE A 343 -12.89 29.92 12.81
N ASN A 344 -12.75 30.29 14.07
CA ASN A 344 -13.90 30.42 14.97
C ASN A 344 -14.69 31.70 14.66
N CYS A 345 -15.82 31.90 15.35
CA CYS A 345 -16.62 33.13 15.25
C CYS A 345 -15.86 34.42 15.63
N LYS A 346 -14.66 34.32 16.22
CA LYS A 346 -13.79 35.44 16.60
C LYS A 346 -12.66 35.70 15.59
N GLY A 347 -12.62 34.98 14.46
CA GLY A 347 -11.56 35.15 13.45
C GLY A 347 -10.24 34.45 13.78
N GLU A 348 -10.16 33.71 14.89
CA GLU A 348 -8.94 33.04 15.33
C GLU A 348 -8.80 31.67 14.65
N ASN A 349 -7.61 31.37 14.15
CA ASN A 349 -7.30 30.05 13.62
C ASN A 349 -7.07 29.05 14.77
N THR A 350 -8.08 28.24 15.05
CA THR A 350 -8.10 27.27 16.16
C THR A 350 -7.19 26.05 15.95
N LEU A 351 -6.71 25.84 14.71
CA LEU A 351 -5.98 24.65 14.28
C LEU A 351 -4.54 24.95 13.79
N GLY A 352 -4.10 26.22 13.84
CA GLY A 352 -2.76 26.64 13.41
C GLY A 352 -2.56 26.61 11.88
N HIS A 353 -1.30 26.60 11.42
CA HIS A 353 -0.96 26.70 9.99
C HIS A 353 -1.31 25.45 9.15
N SER A 354 -1.68 24.34 9.79
CA SER A 354 -2.01 23.09 9.11
C SER A 354 -3.45 23.09 8.57
N ALA A 355 -3.64 22.42 7.44
CA ALA A 355 -4.92 22.30 6.76
C ALA A 355 -5.42 20.84 6.81
N PRO A 356 -6.07 20.41 7.89
CA PRO A 356 -6.63 19.06 7.94
C PRO A 356 -7.72 18.93 6.86
N TYR A 357 -7.69 17.82 6.13
CA TYR A 357 -8.80 17.40 5.28
C TYR A 357 -9.89 16.72 6.12
N PRO A 358 -11.13 16.60 5.61
CA PRO A 358 -12.27 16.00 6.32
C PRO A 358 -12.00 14.55 6.76
N GLU A 359 -12.60 14.11 7.87
CA GLU A 359 -12.43 12.73 8.41
C GLU A 359 -13.02 11.66 7.47
N GLU A 360 -13.92 12.05 6.57
CA GLU A 360 -14.62 11.20 5.61
C GLU A 360 -13.69 10.61 4.54
N ILE A 361 -12.67 11.37 4.09
CA ILE A 361 -11.68 10.91 3.09
C ILE A 361 -10.82 9.76 3.65
N PRO A 362 -10.16 9.89 4.82
CA PRO A 362 -9.42 8.77 5.41
C PRO A 362 -10.36 7.66 5.87
N GLU A 363 -11.59 7.96 6.31
CA GLU A 363 -12.56 6.92 6.65
C GLU A 363 -12.88 6.03 5.44
N PHE A 364 -13.11 6.63 4.26
CA PHE A 364 -13.28 5.92 3.00
C PHE A 364 -12.07 5.03 2.69
N ALA A 365 -10.87 5.62 2.63
CA ALA A 365 -9.66 4.89 2.29
C ALA A 365 -9.43 3.69 3.23
N ILE A 366 -9.58 3.90 4.54
CA ILE A 366 -9.30 2.89 5.56
C ILE A 366 -10.36 1.79 5.57
N LYS A 367 -11.65 2.12 5.45
CA LYS A 367 -12.72 1.11 5.41
C LYS A 367 -12.65 0.28 4.13
N MET A 368 -12.48 0.92 2.97
CA MET A 368 -12.52 0.23 1.67
C MET A 368 -11.28 -0.62 1.40
N PHE A 369 -10.10 -0.20 1.87
CA PHE A 369 -8.83 -0.78 1.42
C PHE A 369 -7.96 -1.39 2.52
N SER A 370 -8.47 -1.51 3.75
CA SER A 370 -7.74 -2.15 4.85
C SER A 370 -8.62 -3.04 5.75
N TYR A 371 -7.99 -4.00 6.41
CA TYR A 371 -8.60 -4.83 7.46
C TYR A 371 -8.28 -4.27 8.85
N LYS A 372 -9.10 -4.62 9.86
CA LYS A 372 -8.77 -4.30 11.26
C LYS A 372 -7.39 -4.83 11.65
N ASN A 373 -6.74 -4.12 12.55
CA ASN A 373 -5.36 -4.35 13.02
C ASN A 373 -4.26 -4.13 11.97
N GLU A 374 -4.59 -3.71 10.75
CA GLU A 374 -3.59 -3.32 9.76
C GLU A 374 -3.03 -1.92 10.02
N THR A 375 -1.89 -1.63 9.39
CA THR A 375 -1.16 -0.37 9.53
C THR A 375 -1.47 0.57 8.36
N ILE A 376 -1.91 1.78 8.69
CA ILE A 376 -2.20 2.87 7.75
C ILE A 376 -1.10 3.91 7.88
N LEU A 377 -0.54 4.37 6.76
CA LEU A 377 0.46 5.44 6.76
C LEU A 377 -0.09 6.71 6.14
N ASP A 378 0.17 7.84 6.78
CA ASP A 378 0.09 9.18 6.22
C ASP A 378 1.50 9.81 6.16
N PRO A 379 2.14 9.86 4.98
CA PRO A 379 3.48 10.45 4.83
C PRO A 379 3.53 11.97 5.05
N PHE A 380 2.39 12.67 5.07
CA PHE A 380 2.29 14.12 5.26
C PHE A 380 1.20 14.42 6.29
N SER A 381 1.40 13.94 7.51
CA SER A 381 0.30 13.76 8.45
C SER A 381 -0.29 15.04 9.03
N GLY A 382 0.45 16.15 9.06
CA GLY A 382 -0.04 17.41 9.61
C GLY A 382 -0.54 17.25 11.04
N LEU A 383 -1.82 17.58 11.28
CA LEU A 383 -2.46 17.38 12.59
C LEU A 383 -2.82 15.93 12.91
N GLY A 384 -2.73 15.02 11.94
CA GLY A 384 -2.95 13.59 12.12
C GLY A 384 -4.40 13.12 11.98
N THR A 385 -5.21 13.75 11.11
CA THR A 385 -6.59 13.31 10.81
C THR A 385 -6.64 11.82 10.47
N SER A 386 -5.78 11.35 9.56
CA SER A 386 -5.69 9.95 9.14
C SER A 386 -5.41 9.00 10.30
N LEU A 387 -4.53 9.41 11.21
CA LEU A 387 -4.11 8.60 12.34
C LEU A 387 -5.28 8.44 13.32
N LYS A 388 -5.93 9.56 13.64
CA LYS A 388 -7.13 9.61 14.48
C LYS A 388 -8.21 8.69 13.93
N VAL A 389 -8.52 8.79 12.64
CA VAL A 389 -9.54 7.96 11.98
C VAL A 389 -9.12 6.48 11.92
N ALA A 390 -7.86 6.18 11.60
CA ALA A 390 -7.34 4.80 11.62
C ALA A 390 -7.50 4.15 13.00
N SER A 391 -7.12 4.87 14.06
CA SER A 391 -7.24 4.40 15.44
C SER A 391 -8.70 4.17 15.84
N LYS A 392 -9.61 5.12 15.54
CA LYS A 392 -11.06 4.98 15.76
C LYS A 392 -11.63 3.74 15.07
N LEU A 393 -11.14 3.41 13.87
CA LEU A 393 -11.57 2.25 13.10
C LEU A 393 -10.87 0.94 13.50
N GLY A 394 -10.02 0.92 14.53
CA GLY A 394 -9.32 -0.28 15.00
C GLY A 394 -8.14 -0.70 14.10
N ARG A 395 -7.46 0.27 13.49
CA ARG A 395 -6.21 0.11 12.75
C ARG A 395 -5.09 0.88 13.45
N THR A 396 -3.84 0.59 13.11
CA THR A 396 -2.69 1.40 13.56
C THR A 396 -2.47 2.54 12.58
N GLY A 397 -2.64 3.78 13.00
CA GLY A 397 -2.27 4.97 12.24
C GLY A 397 -0.83 5.38 12.52
N VAL A 398 -0.05 5.52 11.45
CA VAL A 398 1.31 6.06 11.47
C VAL A 398 1.35 7.33 10.64
N GLY A 399 1.85 8.43 11.21
CA GLY A 399 2.02 9.70 10.52
C GLY A 399 3.47 10.14 10.52
N ILE A 400 3.89 10.80 9.45
CA ILE A 400 5.17 11.49 9.39
C ILE A 400 4.90 13.00 9.35
N GLU A 401 5.61 13.76 10.16
CA GLU A 401 5.51 15.23 10.19
C GLU A 401 6.89 15.83 10.46
N LYS A 402 7.26 16.84 9.67
CA LYS A 402 8.56 17.49 9.74
C LYS A 402 8.57 18.65 10.73
N ASP A 403 7.45 19.39 10.83
CA ASP A 403 7.35 20.59 11.65
C ASP A 403 7.08 20.26 13.12
N LEU A 404 8.14 20.24 13.93
CA LEU A 404 8.07 20.03 15.38
C LEU A 404 7.24 21.09 16.11
N THR A 405 7.02 22.28 15.55
CA THR A 405 6.20 23.31 16.18
C THR A 405 4.72 22.89 16.27
N LEU A 406 4.27 22.02 15.36
CA LEU A 406 2.91 21.47 15.36
C LEU A 406 2.68 20.44 16.47
N LYS A 407 3.71 19.99 17.19
CA LYS A 407 3.60 18.96 18.22
C LYS A 407 2.48 19.22 19.22
N LYS A 408 2.42 20.41 19.82
CA LYS A 408 1.35 20.75 20.77
C LYS A 408 -0.03 20.67 20.14
N SER A 409 -0.17 21.14 18.89
CA SER A 409 -1.42 21.09 18.13
C SER A 409 -1.84 19.67 17.77
N VAL A 410 -0.90 18.80 17.40
CA VAL A 410 -1.15 17.37 17.13
C VAL A 410 -1.70 16.66 18.36
N TYR A 411 -1.06 16.83 19.52
CA TYR A 411 -1.54 16.23 20.77
C TYR A 411 -2.94 16.74 21.14
N LYS A 412 -3.17 18.05 21.00
CA LYS A 412 -4.48 18.67 21.26
C LYS A 412 -5.56 18.19 20.29
N PHE A 413 -5.23 18.00 19.02
CA PHE A 413 -6.18 17.62 17.97
C PHE A 413 -6.57 16.14 18.02
N ILE A 414 -5.60 15.26 18.24
CA ILE A 414 -5.82 13.82 18.33
C ILE A 414 -6.59 13.46 19.61
N GLN A 415 -6.47 14.26 20.68
CA GLN A 415 -7.19 14.10 21.96
C GLN A 415 -7.05 12.70 22.58
N ASN A 416 -5.90 12.03 22.36
CA ASN A 416 -5.71 10.65 22.79
C ASN A 416 -4.44 10.50 23.64
N LYS A 417 -4.61 10.01 24.86
CA LYS A 417 -3.52 9.79 25.84
C LYS A 417 -2.53 8.70 25.41
N ASN A 418 -2.88 7.86 24.43
CA ASN A 418 -2.03 6.76 23.97
C ASN A 418 -1.19 7.14 22.74
N LEU A 419 -1.13 8.40 22.31
CA LEU A 419 -0.24 8.81 21.22
C LEU A 419 1.21 8.48 21.57
N THR A 420 1.90 7.78 20.67
CA THR A 420 3.34 7.49 20.79
C THR A 420 4.12 8.19 19.70
N GLU A 421 5.36 8.56 19.99
CA GLU A 421 6.19 9.32 19.06
C GLU A 421 7.62 8.78 18.93
N LEU A 422 8.23 9.08 17.79
CA LEU A 422 9.63 8.81 17.49
C LEU A 422 10.19 10.04 16.76
N SER A 423 11.40 10.46 17.10
CA SER A 423 12.13 11.48 16.33
C SER A 423 13.27 10.84 15.56
N ILE A 424 13.44 11.27 14.31
CA ILE A 424 14.43 10.75 13.35
C ILE A 424 15.30 11.88 12.83
#